data_AF-A0A7Y5GT71-F1
#
_entry.id   AF-A0A7Y5GT71-F1
#
_cell.length_a   1.000
_cell.length_b   1.000
_cell.length_c   1.000
_cell.angle_alpha   90.00
_cell.angle_beta   90.00
_cell.angle_gamma   90.00
#
_symmetry.space_group_name_H-M   'P 1'
#
loop_
_entity.id
_entity.type
_entity.pdbx_description
1 polymer ?
#
loop_
_entity_poly.entity_id
_entity_poly.type
_entity_poly.pdbx_seq_one_letter_code
_entity_poly.pdbx_strand_id
1 'polypeptide(L)'
;MNIVEQNKWYAAALNWKPSDWGVEAFDEQLVAVIKQWQAGHPPLTVDGICGPATLETLFAAKNKRRLILEGEGTSTQDVNTMMAVIGEQVRDIAKQAWLMDILDPPTSSTKYKKSREFIDDIIRTPSGLNWTWEDPYVQDGDYAWCGAFAAYAWGGAGLRLDLRKLYGSSCYRLNRAAQHKSAFGEDVPPKPADPDKQRKYVNLITNPKGLVQFGPRAGDILLVGAKNYGSHIAIVDSFDPASGLFHTYEGNATGTGPYSNKIVHGVIKTTQPLKKVRRILRWSIDDLA
;
A
#
# COMPACT_ATOMS: atom_id res chain seq x y z
N MET A 1 -7.22 5.16 -31.34
CA MET A 1 -6.33 5.83 -30.37
C MET A 1 -4.92 5.37 -30.67
N ASN A 2 -4.02 6.29 -31.05
CA ASN A 2 -2.62 5.94 -31.30
C ASN A 2 -1.90 5.55 -29.97
N ILE A 3 -0.70 4.97 -30.04
CA ILE A 3 -0.01 4.45 -28.84
C ILE A 3 0.26 5.57 -27.81
N VAL A 4 0.64 6.76 -28.27
CA VAL A 4 0.88 7.93 -27.40
C VAL A 4 -0.40 8.34 -26.66
N GLU A 5 -1.53 8.40 -27.34
CA GLU A 5 -2.84 8.69 -26.73
C GLU A 5 -3.26 7.60 -25.74
N GLN A 6 -3.00 6.32 -26.05
CA GLN A 6 -3.27 5.22 -25.11
C GLN A 6 -2.42 5.36 -23.85
N ASN A 7 -1.14 5.70 -24.00
CA ASN A 7 -0.26 5.97 -22.86
C ASN A 7 -0.71 7.17 -22.03
N LYS A 8 -1.22 8.25 -22.65
CA LYS A 8 -1.84 9.36 -21.90
C LYS A 8 -3.06 8.91 -21.10
N TRP A 9 -3.91 8.09 -21.72
CA TRP A 9 -5.10 7.53 -21.07
C TRP A 9 -4.73 6.63 -19.89
N TYR A 10 -3.82 5.67 -20.11
CA TYR A 10 -3.32 4.79 -19.06
C TYR A 10 -2.56 5.55 -17.97
N ALA A 11 -1.79 6.58 -18.31
CA ALA A 11 -1.11 7.41 -17.32
C ALA A 11 -2.11 8.11 -16.39
N ALA A 12 -3.19 8.66 -16.95
CA ALA A 12 -4.25 9.27 -16.15
C ALA A 12 -4.99 8.22 -15.29
N ALA A 13 -5.36 7.08 -15.88
CA ALA A 13 -6.11 6.03 -15.20
C ALA A 13 -5.29 5.32 -14.12
N LEU A 14 -4.03 5.03 -14.42
CA LEU A 14 -3.13 4.24 -13.59
C LEU A 14 -2.13 5.15 -12.83
N ASN A 15 -2.29 6.48 -12.85
CA ASN A 15 -1.45 7.46 -12.15
C ASN A 15 0.07 7.23 -12.32
N TRP A 16 0.55 7.06 -13.55
CA TRP A 16 1.99 7.05 -13.88
C TRP A 16 2.31 8.22 -14.81
N LYS A 17 3.57 8.63 -14.87
CA LYS A 17 4.04 9.77 -15.67
C LYS A 17 5.26 9.39 -16.51
N PRO A 18 5.55 10.10 -17.61
CA PRO A 18 6.70 9.80 -18.47
C PRO A 18 8.02 9.75 -17.70
N SER A 19 8.17 10.59 -16.65
CA SER A 19 9.39 10.60 -15.83
C SER A 19 9.63 9.30 -15.07
N ASP A 20 8.61 8.47 -14.87
CA ASP A 20 8.77 7.14 -14.25
C ASP A 20 9.60 6.18 -15.13
N TRP A 21 9.74 6.55 -16.41
CA TRP A 21 10.50 5.91 -17.48
C TRP A 21 11.76 6.71 -17.88
N GLY A 22 12.08 7.80 -17.16
CA GLY A 22 13.25 8.63 -17.46
C GLY A 22 13.11 9.56 -18.68
N VAL A 23 11.89 9.84 -19.11
CA VAL A 23 11.57 10.77 -20.21
C VAL A 23 10.57 11.84 -19.74
N GLU A 24 10.43 12.95 -20.46
CA GLU A 24 9.65 14.10 -19.97
C GLU A 24 8.23 14.19 -20.54
N ALA A 25 7.98 13.60 -21.71
CA ALA A 25 6.74 13.80 -22.45
C ALA A 25 6.09 12.48 -22.91
N PHE A 26 4.80 12.57 -23.24
CA PHE A 26 4.08 11.53 -23.94
C PHE A 26 4.30 11.67 -25.44
N ASP A 27 5.34 11.02 -25.94
CA ASP A 27 5.78 11.06 -27.34
C ASP A 27 6.34 9.69 -27.78
N GLU A 28 6.91 9.63 -28.99
CA GLU A 28 7.52 8.42 -29.55
C GLU A 28 8.76 7.96 -28.77
N GLN A 29 9.46 8.86 -28.06
CA GLN A 29 10.60 8.49 -27.23
C GLN A 29 10.13 7.66 -26.03
N LEU A 30 9.04 8.07 -25.36
CA LEU A 30 8.42 7.28 -24.31
C LEU A 30 8.01 5.89 -24.82
N VAL A 31 7.38 5.82 -25.99
CA VAL A 31 6.97 4.55 -26.61
C VAL A 31 8.18 3.63 -26.85
N ALA A 32 9.28 4.18 -27.36
CA ALA A 32 10.52 3.43 -27.59
C ALA A 32 11.12 2.89 -26.28
N VAL A 33 11.18 3.70 -25.23
CA VAL A 33 11.67 3.29 -23.91
C VAL A 33 10.81 2.18 -23.30
N ILE A 34 9.48 2.30 -23.40
CA ILE A 34 8.56 1.26 -22.93
C ILE A 34 8.79 -0.06 -23.69
N LYS A 35 8.92 -0.02 -25.03
CA LYS A 35 9.20 -1.21 -25.84
C LYS A 35 10.51 -1.88 -25.45
N GLN A 36 11.58 -1.09 -25.30
CA GLN A 36 12.89 -1.61 -24.91
C GLN A 36 12.80 -2.32 -23.56
N TRP A 37 12.09 -1.75 -22.62
CA TRP A 37 11.90 -2.36 -21.31
C TRP A 37 11.02 -3.62 -21.37
N GLN A 38 9.87 -3.58 -22.07
CA GLN A 38 8.98 -4.74 -22.25
C GLN A 38 9.74 -5.95 -22.85
N ALA A 39 10.62 -5.71 -23.83
CA ALA A 39 11.42 -6.76 -24.47
C ALA A 39 12.34 -7.51 -23.49
N GLY A 40 12.76 -6.86 -22.39
CA GLY A 40 13.57 -7.46 -21.33
C GLY A 40 12.77 -8.18 -20.24
N HIS A 41 11.43 -8.13 -20.27
CA HIS A 41 10.58 -8.62 -19.19
C HIS A 41 9.42 -9.51 -19.69
N PRO A 42 9.70 -10.75 -20.14
CA PRO A 42 8.65 -11.73 -20.45
C PRO A 42 7.72 -11.97 -19.25
N PRO A 43 6.40 -12.20 -19.45
CA PRO A 43 5.74 -12.49 -20.73
C PRO A 43 5.11 -11.25 -21.41
N LEU A 44 5.61 -10.05 -21.16
CA LEU A 44 5.00 -8.83 -21.71
C LEU A 44 5.05 -8.76 -23.24
N THR A 45 3.95 -8.30 -23.83
CA THR A 45 3.90 -7.89 -25.24
C THR A 45 4.73 -6.62 -25.43
N VAL A 46 5.54 -6.57 -26.51
CA VAL A 46 6.37 -5.41 -26.86
C VAL A 46 5.59 -4.45 -27.76
N ASP A 47 4.58 -3.79 -27.20
CA ASP A 47 3.69 -2.87 -27.91
C ASP A 47 3.99 -1.38 -27.66
N GLY A 48 4.79 -1.07 -26.64
CA GLY A 48 5.09 0.31 -26.23
C GLY A 48 3.98 0.97 -25.41
N ILE A 49 3.00 0.20 -24.95
CA ILE A 49 1.90 0.64 -24.11
C ILE A 49 2.22 0.30 -22.65
N CYS A 50 2.35 1.31 -21.80
CA CYS A 50 2.45 1.12 -20.35
C CYS A 50 1.04 0.94 -19.75
N GLY A 51 0.44 -0.22 -20.06
CA GLY A 51 -0.81 -0.69 -19.49
C GLY A 51 -0.62 -1.42 -18.15
N PRO A 52 -1.68 -2.01 -17.58
CA PRO A 52 -1.64 -2.66 -16.27
C PRO A 52 -0.54 -3.71 -16.12
N ALA A 53 -0.38 -4.62 -17.10
CA ALA A 53 0.63 -5.68 -17.05
C ALA A 53 2.07 -5.14 -17.06
N THR A 54 2.35 -4.15 -17.91
CA THR A 54 3.65 -3.49 -17.96
C THR A 54 3.97 -2.78 -16.65
N LEU A 55 3.00 -2.06 -16.09
CA LEU A 55 3.18 -1.32 -14.85
C LEU A 55 3.34 -2.26 -13.64
N GLU A 56 2.58 -3.34 -13.57
CA GLU A 56 2.72 -4.40 -12.57
C GLU A 56 4.14 -4.99 -12.58
N THR A 57 4.64 -5.35 -13.76
CA THR A 57 5.99 -5.90 -13.92
C THR A 57 7.07 -4.87 -13.59
N LEU A 58 6.86 -3.59 -13.93
CA LEU A 58 7.81 -2.51 -13.64
C LEU A 58 8.00 -2.32 -12.15
N PHE A 59 6.90 -2.29 -11.40
CA PHE A 59 6.94 -2.17 -9.96
C PHE A 59 7.60 -3.39 -9.29
N ALA A 60 7.32 -4.61 -9.77
CA ALA A 60 8.01 -5.81 -9.29
C ALA A 60 9.54 -5.72 -9.50
N ALA A 61 9.99 -5.25 -10.67
CA ALA A 61 11.41 -5.07 -10.97
C ALA A 61 12.07 -3.96 -10.13
N LYS A 62 11.39 -2.83 -9.92
CA LYS A 62 11.87 -1.73 -9.06
C LYS A 62 12.02 -2.18 -7.62
N ASN A 63 11.05 -2.94 -7.09
CA ASN A 63 11.10 -3.50 -5.74
C ASN A 63 12.31 -4.44 -5.57
N LYS A 64 12.61 -5.28 -6.57
CA LYS A 64 13.78 -6.17 -6.54
C LYS A 64 15.12 -5.43 -6.56
N ARG A 65 15.24 -4.35 -7.34
CA ARG A 65 16.49 -3.56 -7.44
C ARG A 65 16.78 -2.74 -6.18
N ARG A 66 15.74 -2.33 -5.46
CA ARG A 66 15.85 -1.51 -4.25
C ARG A 66 16.44 -2.27 -3.07
N LEU A 67 16.08 -3.53 -2.89
CA LEU A 67 16.65 -4.44 -1.88
C LEU A 67 18.16 -4.68 -2.03
N ILE A 68 18.74 -4.42 -3.21
CA ILE A 68 20.17 -4.64 -3.48
C ILE A 68 21.02 -3.43 -3.03
N LEU A 69 20.44 -2.24 -2.89
CA LEU A 69 21.17 -1.00 -2.57
C LEU A 69 21.36 -0.76 -1.05
N GLU A 70 20.86 -1.65 -0.19
CA GLU A 70 20.90 -1.53 1.28
C GLU A 70 22.25 -1.97 1.91
N GLY A 71 23.30 -2.17 1.09
CA GLY A 71 24.62 -2.63 1.54
C GLY A 71 25.62 -1.55 1.97
N GLU A 72 25.33 -0.25 1.80
CA GLU A 72 26.29 0.83 2.06
C GLU A 72 25.78 1.78 3.15
N GLY A 73 26.57 1.95 4.22
CA GLY A 73 26.16 2.46 5.54
C GLY A 73 25.49 3.84 5.55
N THR A 74 24.55 4.02 6.48
CA THR A 74 23.60 5.15 6.48
C THR A 74 23.62 5.96 7.79
N SER A 75 23.72 7.29 7.65
CA SER A 75 23.51 8.33 8.66
C SER A 75 22.01 8.57 8.95
N THR A 76 21.66 9.39 9.94
CA THR A 76 20.25 9.69 10.30
C THR A 76 19.46 10.41 9.20
N GLN A 77 20.11 11.24 8.38
CA GLN A 77 19.49 11.83 7.18
C GLN A 77 19.13 10.76 6.14
N ASP A 78 19.83 9.63 6.19
CA ASP A 78 19.59 8.50 5.30
C ASP A 78 18.42 7.63 5.78
N VAL A 79 18.17 7.48 7.10
CA VAL A 79 17.03 6.70 7.60
C VAL A 79 15.69 7.30 7.17
N ASN A 80 15.50 8.62 7.32
CA ASN A 80 14.22 9.24 6.92
C ASN A 80 14.01 9.19 5.40
N THR A 81 15.11 9.29 4.63
CA THR A 81 15.11 9.15 3.16
C THR A 81 14.78 7.73 2.76
N MET A 82 15.43 6.73 3.36
CA MET A 82 15.16 5.30 3.17
C MET A 82 13.70 4.95 3.54
N MET A 83 13.18 5.50 4.63
CA MET A 83 11.78 5.30 5.00
C MET A 83 10.79 6.04 4.07
N ALA A 84 11.20 7.10 3.39
CA ALA A 84 10.38 7.73 2.34
C ALA A 84 10.31 6.81 1.12
N VAL A 85 11.47 6.29 0.74
CA VAL A 85 11.71 5.31 -0.30
C VAL A 85 10.84 4.06 -0.07
N ILE A 86 10.92 3.42 1.11
CA ILE A 86 10.06 2.29 1.50
C ILE A 86 8.58 2.66 1.43
N GLY A 87 8.20 3.86 1.89
CA GLY A 87 6.83 4.36 1.81
C GLY A 87 6.27 4.39 0.38
N GLU A 88 7.07 4.83 -0.59
CA GLU A 88 6.70 4.77 -2.02
C GLU A 88 6.49 3.33 -2.50
N GLN A 89 7.33 2.39 -2.05
CA GLN A 89 7.19 0.97 -2.40
C GLN A 89 5.90 0.37 -1.83
N VAL A 90 5.58 0.66 -0.56
CA VAL A 90 4.30 0.27 0.06
C VAL A 90 3.12 0.80 -0.76
N ARG A 91 3.17 2.08 -1.15
CA ARG A 91 2.15 2.69 -1.99
C ARG A 91 2.03 1.99 -3.34
N ASP A 92 3.16 1.72 -4.01
CA ASP A 92 3.18 1.06 -5.31
C ASP A 92 2.59 -0.35 -5.24
N ILE A 93 2.86 -1.11 -4.18
CA ILE A 93 2.25 -2.44 -3.94
C ILE A 93 0.74 -2.33 -3.72
N ALA A 94 0.29 -1.40 -2.89
CA ALA A 94 -1.14 -1.15 -2.68
C ALA A 94 -1.85 -0.75 -3.99
N LYS A 95 -1.17 0.06 -4.80
CA LYS A 95 -1.63 0.46 -6.14
C LYS A 95 -1.67 -0.72 -7.11
N GLN A 96 -0.69 -1.61 -7.12
CA GLN A 96 -0.72 -2.82 -7.96
C GLN A 96 -1.96 -3.67 -7.63
N ALA A 97 -2.25 -3.89 -6.35
CA ALA A 97 -3.45 -4.62 -5.94
C ALA A 97 -4.75 -3.91 -6.38
N TRP A 98 -4.80 -2.58 -6.34
CA TRP A 98 -5.91 -1.82 -6.89
C TRP A 98 -6.06 -2.04 -8.41
N LEU A 99 -4.95 -2.04 -9.16
CA LEU A 99 -4.95 -2.29 -10.61
C LEU A 99 -5.36 -3.70 -11.00
N MET A 100 -5.26 -4.66 -10.08
CA MET A 100 -5.75 -6.03 -10.29
C MET A 100 -7.28 -6.13 -10.29
N ASP A 101 -8.00 -5.05 -9.98
CA ASP A 101 -9.47 -4.97 -9.88
C ASP A 101 -10.02 -6.02 -8.90
N ILE A 102 -9.40 -6.09 -7.72
CA ILE A 102 -9.82 -7.01 -6.65
C ILE A 102 -11.12 -6.51 -6.04
N LEU A 103 -12.19 -7.29 -6.19
CA LEU A 103 -13.50 -7.01 -5.62
C LEU A 103 -13.73 -7.84 -4.37
N ASP A 104 -14.48 -7.33 -3.41
CA ASP A 104 -14.99 -8.13 -2.31
C ASP A 104 -16.17 -8.98 -2.84
N PRO A 105 -16.01 -10.32 -2.93
CA PRO A 105 -17.01 -11.20 -3.53
C PRO A 105 -18.31 -11.22 -2.72
N PRO A 106 -19.45 -10.73 -3.23
CA PRO A 106 -20.73 -10.86 -2.51
C PRO A 106 -21.25 -12.30 -2.47
N THR A 107 -20.66 -13.20 -3.28
CA THR A 107 -21.02 -14.62 -3.36
C THR A 107 -19.80 -15.47 -3.71
N SER A 108 -19.91 -16.78 -3.47
CA SER A 108 -18.91 -17.79 -3.85
C SER A 108 -18.81 -18.09 -5.36
N SER A 109 -19.50 -17.32 -6.22
CA SER A 109 -19.50 -17.51 -7.69
C SER A 109 -18.09 -17.51 -8.30
N THR A 110 -17.85 -18.35 -9.31
CA THR A 110 -16.56 -18.43 -10.02
C THR A 110 -16.10 -17.11 -10.65
N LYS A 111 -17.03 -16.17 -10.89
CA LYS A 111 -16.73 -14.81 -11.37
C LYS A 111 -15.69 -14.08 -10.52
N TYR A 112 -15.69 -14.31 -9.20
CA TYR A 112 -14.80 -13.63 -8.26
C TYR A 112 -13.61 -14.50 -7.81
N LYS A 113 -13.30 -15.58 -8.56
CA LYS A 113 -12.24 -16.52 -8.19
C LYS A 113 -10.90 -15.80 -7.94
N LYS A 114 -10.46 -14.93 -8.86
CA LYS A 114 -9.22 -14.16 -8.73
C LYS A 114 -9.21 -13.31 -7.46
N SER A 115 -10.32 -12.63 -7.14
CA SER A 115 -10.39 -11.76 -5.97
C SER A 115 -10.39 -12.57 -4.66
N ARG A 116 -11.10 -13.70 -4.62
CA ARG A 116 -11.02 -14.65 -3.49
C ARG A 116 -9.61 -15.17 -3.29
N GLU A 117 -8.96 -15.63 -4.35
CA GLU A 117 -7.60 -16.17 -4.27
C GLU A 117 -6.62 -15.12 -3.72
N PHE A 118 -6.73 -13.87 -4.17
CA PHE A 118 -5.93 -12.78 -3.63
C PHE A 118 -6.22 -12.51 -2.14
N ILE A 119 -7.51 -12.39 -1.76
CA ILE A 119 -7.89 -12.08 -0.38
C ILE A 119 -7.48 -13.23 0.55
N ASP A 120 -7.70 -14.48 0.13
CA ASP A 120 -7.28 -15.67 0.88
C ASP A 120 -5.75 -15.72 1.05
N ASP A 121 -5.00 -15.40 -0.02
CA ASP A 121 -3.54 -15.38 0.01
C ASP A 121 -3.02 -14.39 1.06
N ILE A 122 -3.48 -13.13 1.03
CA ILE A 122 -3.00 -12.12 1.98
C ILE A 122 -3.42 -12.40 3.43
N ILE A 123 -4.46 -13.20 3.67
CA ILE A 123 -4.86 -13.61 5.02
C ILE A 123 -3.98 -14.79 5.47
N ARG A 124 -3.87 -15.84 4.65
CA ARG A 124 -3.39 -17.15 5.13
C ARG A 124 -1.96 -17.49 4.78
N THR A 125 -1.30 -16.76 3.87
CA THR A 125 0.09 -17.04 3.45
C THR A 125 1.07 -15.95 3.91
N PRO A 126 2.40 -16.18 3.76
CA PRO A 126 3.43 -15.19 4.11
C PRO A 126 3.37 -13.87 3.33
N SER A 127 2.53 -13.77 2.28
CA SER A 127 2.35 -12.51 1.54
C SER A 127 1.72 -11.42 2.41
N GLY A 128 0.83 -11.77 3.35
CA GLY A 128 0.19 -10.82 4.26
C GLY A 128 0.28 -11.23 5.74
N LEU A 129 -0.76 -11.86 6.31
CA LEU A 129 -0.81 -12.19 7.74
C LEU A 129 -0.26 -13.58 8.07
N ASN A 130 -0.25 -14.52 7.12
CA ASN A 130 0.12 -15.92 7.37
C ASN A 130 -0.65 -16.55 8.54
N TRP A 131 -1.94 -16.23 8.64
CA TRP A 131 -2.86 -16.84 9.59
C TRP A 131 -3.41 -18.13 8.98
N THR A 132 -2.58 -19.17 8.95
CA THR A 132 -2.93 -20.48 8.37
C THR A 132 -4.05 -21.22 9.11
N TRP A 133 -4.44 -20.72 10.28
CA TRP A 133 -5.52 -21.26 11.11
C TRP A 133 -6.88 -20.64 10.77
N GLU A 134 -6.93 -19.55 10.01
CA GLU A 134 -8.18 -18.94 9.54
C GLU A 134 -8.81 -19.80 8.45
N ASP A 135 -10.14 -19.84 8.41
CA ASP A 135 -10.86 -20.54 7.36
C ASP A 135 -10.60 -19.88 5.98
N PRO A 136 -10.66 -20.64 4.87
CA PRO A 136 -10.51 -20.07 3.54
C PRO A 136 -11.54 -18.95 3.28
N TYR A 137 -11.10 -17.85 2.70
CA TYR A 137 -11.99 -16.74 2.36
C TYR A 137 -12.90 -17.10 1.18
N VAL A 138 -14.23 -17.03 1.36
CA VAL A 138 -15.21 -17.40 0.34
C VAL A 138 -16.01 -16.19 -0.14
N GLN A 139 -16.44 -15.30 0.76
CA GLN A 139 -17.27 -14.16 0.40
C GLN A 139 -17.20 -13.02 1.43
N ASP A 140 -17.75 -11.87 1.06
CA ASP A 140 -17.94 -10.73 1.94
C ASP A 140 -18.68 -11.16 3.21
N GLY A 141 -18.23 -10.60 4.34
CA GLY A 141 -18.69 -10.95 5.68
C GLY A 141 -17.88 -12.05 6.38
N ASP A 142 -17.11 -12.86 5.65
CA ASP A 142 -16.28 -13.91 6.26
C ASP A 142 -15.18 -13.31 7.16
N TYR A 143 -14.50 -12.27 6.66
CA TYR A 143 -13.40 -11.62 7.38
C TYR A 143 -13.19 -10.15 6.97
N ALA A 144 -12.98 -9.27 7.94
CA ALA A 144 -12.65 -7.85 7.70
C ALA A 144 -11.18 -7.66 7.27
N TRP A 145 -10.88 -7.89 5.99
CA TRP A 145 -9.50 -7.99 5.47
C TRP A 145 -8.74 -6.67 5.23
N CYS A 146 -9.25 -5.51 5.65
CA CYS A 146 -8.52 -4.22 5.52
C CYS A 146 -7.14 -4.23 6.21
N GLY A 147 -7.01 -4.97 7.31
CA GLY A 147 -5.73 -5.16 8.00
C GLY A 147 -4.78 -6.11 7.26
N ALA A 148 -5.31 -7.19 6.71
CA ALA A 148 -4.54 -8.11 5.87
C ALA A 148 -3.97 -7.40 4.63
N PHE A 149 -4.75 -6.51 4.02
CA PHE A 149 -4.30 -5.67 2.91
C PHE A 149 -3.14 -4.74 3.30
N ALA A 150 -3.24 -4.05 4.43
CA ALA A 150 -2.16 -3.21 4.93
C ALA A 150 -0.89 -4.02 5.26
N ALA A 151 -1.06 -5.21 5.83
CA ALA A 151 0.02 -6.14 6.10
C ALA A 151 0.68 -6.65 4.82
N TYR A 152 -0.10 -6.94 3.77
CA TYR A 152 0.41 -7.30 2.45
C TYR A 152 1.26 -6.20 1.83
N ALA A 153 0.74 -4.96 1.81
CA ALA A 153 1.45 -3.82 1.22
C ALA A 153 2.79 -3.56 1.91
N TRP A 154 2.80 -3.58 3.26
CA TRP A 154 4.04 -3.42 4.03
C TRP A 154 4.94 -4.66 3.99
N GLY A 155 4.37 -5.86 3.90
CA GLY A 155 5.12 -7.12 3.77
C GLY A 155 5.94 -7.18 2.48
N GLY A 156 5.35 -6.75 1.36
CA GLY A 156 6.08 -6.62 0.09
C GLY A 156 7.14 -5.50 0.09
N ALA A 157 7.14 -4.65 1.10
CA ALA A 157 8.16 -3.62 1.35
C ALA A 157 9.13 -4.00 2.49
N GLY A 158 9.14 -5.26 2.91
CA GLY A 158 10.11 -5.79 3.88
C GLY A 158 9.65 -5.83 5.34
N LEU A 159 8.40 -5.47 5.67
CA LEU A 159 7.94 -5.56 7.06
C LEU A 159 7.99 -7.00 7.57
N ARG A 160 8.67 -7.22 8.70
CA ARG A 160 8.87 -8.56 9.29
C ARG A 160 7.54 -9.30 9.49
N LEU A 161 7.54 -10.59 9.18
CA LEU A 161 6.33 -11.42 9.19
C LEU A 161 5.73 -11.59 10.60
N ASP A 162 6.57 -11.67 11.64
CA ASP A 162 6.13 -11.75 13.05
C ASP A 162 5.29 -10.52 13.44
N LEU A 163 5.70 -9.32 13.04
CA LEU A 163 4.96 -8.08 13.27
C LEU A 163 3.65 -8.03 12.50
N ARG A 164 3.64 -8.49 11.24
CA ARG A 164 2.42 -8.58 10.44
C ARG A 164 1.40 -9.52 11.06
N LYS A 165 1.84 -10.72 11.48
CA LYS A 165 1.02 -11.71 12.21
C LYS A 165 0.42 -11.12 13.48
N LEU A 166 1.26 -10.43 14.27
CA LEU A 166 0.86 -9.91 15.57
C LEU A 166 -0.04 -8.69 15.44
N TYR A 167 0.26 -7.77 14.53
CA TYR A 167 -0.34 -6.44 14.52
C TYR A 167 -1.21 -6.08 13.33
N GLY A 168 -1.04 -6.74 12.18
CA GLY A 168 -1.59 -6.29 10.91
C GLY A 168 -3.12 -6.39 10.80
N SER A 169 -3.76 -7.32 11.51
CA SER A 169 -5.15 -7.72 11.25
C SER A 169 -6.24 -6.76 11.72
N SER A 170 -5.95 -5.71 12.50
CA SER A 170 -7.01 -4.77 12.92
C SER A 170 -6.50 -3.39 13.33
N CYS A 171 -7.39 -2.40 13.33
CA CYS A 171 -7.09 -1.04 13.81
C CYS A 171 -6.62 -1.04 15.27
N TYR A 172 -7.21 -1.89 16.11
CA TYR A 172 -6.80 -2.01 17.52
C TYR A 172 -5.35 -2.48 17.60
N ARG A 173 -5.02 -3.58 16.93
CA ARG A 173 -3.68 -4.16 16.92
C ARG A 173 -2.64 -3.18 16.35
N LEU A 174 -2.89 -2.52 15.23
CA LEU A 174 -1.99 -1.49 14.68
C LEU A 174 -1.81 -0.29 15.63
N ASN A 175 -2.88 0.16 16.29
CA ASN A 175 -2.79 1.22 17.29
C ASN A 175 -1.93 0.81 18.50
N ARG A 176 -1.94 -0.47 18.89
CA ARG A 176 -1.05 -1.01 19.93
C ARG A 176 0.40 -1.11 19.44
N ALA A 177 0.59 -1.55 18.19
CA ALA A 177 1.90 -1.61 17.55
C ALA A 177 2.61 -0.24 17.55
N ALA A 178 1.91 0.80 17.10
CA ALA A 178 2.45 2.15 17.04
C ALA A 178 2.83 2.73 18.41
N GLN A 179 2.32 2.16 19.50
CA GLN A 179 2.65 2.52 20.87
C GLN A 179 3.68 1.59 21.52
N HIS A 180 4.22 0.61 20.79
CA HIS A 180 5.05 -0.48 21.33
C HIS A 180 4.36 -1.20 22.50
N LYS A 181 3.07 -1.51 22.34
CA LYS A 181 2.26 -2.20 23.36
C LYS A 181 1.76 -3.54 22.87
N SER A 182 1.60 -4.46 23.82
CA SER A 182 1.03 -5.78 23.55
C SER A 182 -0.46 -5.67 23.19
N ALA A 183 -0.94 -6.51 22.26
CA ALA A 183 -2.34 -6.50 21.86
C ALA A 183 -3.19 -7.38 22.81
N PHE A 184 -2.66 -8.55 23.19
CA PHE A 184 -3.30 -9.61 23.99
C PHE A 184 -2.33 -10.31 24.94
N GLY A 185 -1.28 -9.62 25.40
CA GLY A 185 -0.28 -10.18 26.33
C GLY A 185 0.89 -10.88 25.63
N GLU A 186 0.99 -10.80 24.30
CA GLU A 186 2.15 -11.29 23.55
C GLU A 186 3.40 -10.46 23.80
N ASP A 187 4.56 -11.08 23.59
CA ASP A 187 5.87 -10.41 23.59
C ASP A 187 5.94 -9.36 22.49
N VAL A 188 6.38 -8.16 22.86
CA VAL A 188 6.48 -7.01 21.96
C VAL A 188 7.92 -6.56 21.88
N PRO A 189 8.43 -6.26 20.68
CA PRO A 189 9.74 -5.63 20.57
C PRO A 189 9.80 -4.37 21.43
N PRO A 190 10.80 -4.26 22.32
CA PRO A 190 10.90 -3.12 23.22
C PRO A 190 10.96 -1.83 22.41
N LYS A 191 10.39 -0.76 22.97
CA LYS A 191 10.48 0.56 22.36
C LYS A 191 11.96 0.99 22.30
N PRO A 192 12.53 1.28 21.11
CA PRO A 192 13.91 1.74 21.01
C PRO A 192 14.12 3.04 21.79
N ALA A 193 15.29 3.18 22.44
CA ALA A 193 15.63 4.41 23.15
C ALA A 193 15.83 5.59 22.18
N ASP A 194 16.42 5.31 21.02
CA ASP A 194 16.63 6.25 19.92
C ASP A 194 15.28 6.64 19.27
N PRO A 195 14.86 7.92 19.34
CA PRO A 195 13.62 8.38 18.73
C PRO A 195 13.54 8.16 17.21
N ASP A 196 14.67 8.17 16.49
CA ASP A 196 14.68 8.00 15.04
C ASP A 196 14.44 6.55 14.61
N LYS A 197 14.61 5.61 15.55
CA LYS A 197 14.28 4.19 15.39
C LYS A 197 12.91 3.81 15.93
N GLN A 198 12.17 4.75 16.52
CA GLN A 198 10.82 4.49 17.00
C GLN A 198 9.81 4.55 15.86
N ARG A 199 8.73 3.78 15.99
CA ARG A 199 7.55 3.91 15.12
C ARG A 199 6.97 5.31 15.26
N LYS A 200 6.67 5.99 14.15
CA LYS A 200 5.99 7.30 14.21
C LYS A 200 4.50 7.09 14.43
N TYR A 201 3.89 7.94 15.25
CA TYR A 201 2.48 7.86 15.60
C TYR A 201 1.93 9.22 16.00
N VAL A 202 0.75 9.57 15.51
CA VAL A 202 -0.01 10.72 16.00
C VAL A 202 -1.45 10.33 16.30
N ASN A 203 -1.90 10.72 17.50
CA ASN A 203 -3.30 10.75 17.85
C ASN A 203 -3.95 12.04 17.36
N LEU A 204 -4.63 12.00 16.22
CA LEU A 204 -5.22 13.19 15.60
C LEU A 204 -6.51 13.67 16.27
N ILE A 205 -7.11 12.85 17.15
CA ILE A 205 -8.22 13.31 17.99
C ILE A 205 -7.71 14.25 19.07
N THR A 206 -6.61 13.89 19.75
CA THR A 206 -6.10 14.66 20.89
C THR A 206 -4.96 15.61 20.53
N ASN A 207 -4.28 15.40 19.40
CA ASN A 207 -3.17 16.20 18.91
C ASN A 207 -3.22 16.36 17.38
N PRO A 208 -4.20 17.11 16.84
CA PRO A 208 -4.28 17.36 15.41
C PRO A 208 -3.07 18.14 14.87
N LYS A 209 -2.46 19.02 15.67
CA LYS A 209 -1.26 19.79 15.28
C LYS A 209 -0.03 18.92 15.07
N GLY A 210 0.02 17.75 15.71
CA GLY A 210 1.09 16.76 15.52
C GLY A 210 1.21 16.26 14.08
N LEU A 211 0.18 16.44 13.24
CA LEU A 211 0.23 16.04 11.84
C LEU A 211 1.35 16.74 11.05
N VAL A 212 1.58 18.03 11.32
CA VAL A 212 2.62 18.80 10.63
C VAL A 212 4.01 18.21 10.92
N GLN A 213 4.29 17.92 12.19
CA GLN A 213 5.56 17.30 12.60
C GLN A 213 5.68 15.85 12.11
N PHE A 214 4.57 15.12 12.00
CA PHE A 214 4.57 13.76 11.48
C PHE A 214 5.06 13.71 10.01
N GLY A 215 4.66 14.70 9.22
CA GLY A 215 4.99 14.79 7.79
C GLY A 215 4.40 13.61 7.01
N PRO A 216 3.09 13.63 6.72
CA PRO A 216 2.43 12.53 6.02
C PRO A 216 3.00 12.33 4.63
N ARG A 217 3.18 11.08 4.23
CA ARG A 217 3.71 10.68 2.93
C ARG A 217 3.18 9.31 2.50
N ALA A 218 3.52 8.92 1.28
CA ALA A 218 3.22 7.61 0.73
C ALA A 218 3.62 6.48 1.70
N GLY A 219 2.78 5.45 1.81
CA GLY A 219 3.00 4.26 2.62
C GLY A 219 2.61 4.40 4.11
N ASP A 220 2.37 5.61 4.60
CA ASP A 220 1.82 5.79 5.96
C ASP A 220 0.48 5.07 6.10
N ILE A 221 0.17 4.65 7.32
CA ILE A 221 -1.08 3.95 7.63
C ILE A 221 -2.03 4.93 8.34
N LEU A 222 -3.24 5.05 7.83
CA LEU A 222 -4.34 5.74 8.51
C LEU A 222 -5.23 4.74 9.22
N LEU A 223 -5.63 5.08 10.45
CA LEU A 223 -6.76 4.46 11.11
C LEU A 223 -7.92 5.44 11.08
N VAL A 224 -8.97 5.11 10.32
CA VAL A 224 -10.11 6.01 10.03
C VAL A 224 -11.41 5.44 10.59
N GLY A 225 -12.44 6.29 10.74
CA GLY A 225 -13.80 5.84 11.10
C GLY A 225 -14.22 6.14 12.53
N ALA A 226 -15.30 5.50 13.00
CA ALA A 226 -16.06 6.00 14.16
C ALA A 226 -15.40 5.72 15.52
N LYS A 227 -14.67 4.61 15.68
CA LYS A 227 -14.05 4.22 16.96
C LYS A 227 -12.88 5.13 17.33
N ASN A 228 -12.56 5.24 18.61
CA ASN A 228 -11.47 6.11 19.10
C ASN A 228 -10.11 5.85 18.46
N TYR A 229 -9.83 4.60 18.07
CA TYR A 229 -8.60 4.20 17.37
C TYR A 229 -8.82 3.94 15.86
N GLY A 230 -10.03 4.17 15.33
CA GLY A 230 -10.42 3.82 13.96
C GLY A 230 -11.17 2.48 13.86
N SER A 231 -11.94 2.33 12.79
CA SER A 231 -12.67 1.11 12.41
C SER A 231 -12.28 0.59 11.02
N HIS A 232 -11.41 1.31 10.30
CA HIS A 232 -10.90 0.91 9.00
C HIS A 232 -9.44 1.37 8.82
N ILE A 233 -8.69 0.65 7.97
CA ILE A 233 -7.25 0.85 7.74
C ILE A 233 -7.05 1.27 6.29
N ALA A 234 -6.28 2.34 6.08
CA ALA A 234 -5.95 2.83 4.75
C ALA A 234 -4.44 3.05 4.59
N ILE A 235 -3.93 2.80 3.38
CA ILE A 235 -2.54 3.14 3.00
C ILE A 235 -2.55 4.49 2.30
N VAL A 236 -1.72 5.42 2.76
CA VAL A 236 -1.58 6.76 2.16
C VAL A 236 -0.89 6.65 0.82
N ASP A 237 -1.50 7.23 -0.22
CA ASP A 237 -0.88 7.54 -1.50
C ASP A 237 -0.22 8.93 -1.44
N SER A 238 -0.99 9.94 -1.02
CA SER A 238 -0.52 11.31 -0.84
C SER A 238 -1.39 12.08 0.16
N PHE A 239 -0.90 13.25 0.60
CA PHE A 239 -1.61 14.16 1.48
C PHE A 239 -1.56 15.57 0.91
N ASP A 240 -2.71 16.21 0.76
CA ASP A 240 -2.82 17.61 0.39
C ASP A 240 -3.02 18.47 1.66
N PRO A 241 -2.00 19.22 2.10
CA PRO A 241 -2.10 20.03 3.30
C PRO A 241 -3.06 21.22 3.16
N ALA A 242 -3.33 21.70 1.94
CA ALA A 242 -4.22 22.84 1.72
C ALA A 242 -5.69 22.45 1.93
N SER A 243 -6.10 21.29 1.41
CA SER A 243 -7.46 20.76 1.59
C SER A 243 -7.62 19.87 2.82
N GLY A 244 -6.53 19.38 3.40
CA GLY A 244 -6.56 18.40 4.49
C GLY A 244 -7.10 17.04 4.06
N LEU A 245 -6.90 16.67 2.79
CA LEU A 245 -7.34 15.41 2.21
C LEU A 245 -6.18 14.44 2.09
N PHE A 246 -6.39 13.20 2.54
CA PHE A 246 -5.52 12.08 2.23
C PHE A 246 -6.08 11.35 1.01
N HIS A 247 -5.22 11.05 0.05
CA HIS A 247 -5.52 10.09 -1.02
C HIS A 247 -5.03 8.73 -0.56
N THR A 248 -5.86 7.70 -0.69
CA THR A 248 -5.59 6.39 -0.09
C THR A 248 -5.90 5.23 -1.02
N TYR A 249 -5.19 4.12 -0.78
CA TYR A 249 -5.56 2.78 -1.23
C TYR A 249 -6.07 1.98 -0.03
N GLU A 250 -7.22 1.33 -0.19
CA GLU A 250 -7.93 0.67 0.91
C GLU A 250 -8.42 -0.71 0.46
N GLY A 251 -8.24 -1.74 1.29
CA GLY A 251 -8.80 -3.07 1.09
C GLY A 251 -10.03 -3.26 1.97
N ASN A 252 -10.99 -4.07 1.54
CA ASN A 252 -12.31 -4.23 2.17
C ASN A 252 -13.00 -2.86 2.37
N ALA A 253 -13.04 -2.06 1.30
CA ALA A 253 -13.64 -0.74 1.33
C ALA A 253 -14.49 -0.47 0.09
N THR A 254 -15.41 0.49 0.22
CA THR A 254 -16.27 0.95 -0.87
C THR A 254 -15.69 2.22 -1.50
N GLY A 255 -15.48 2.21 -2.82
CA GLY A 255 -14.87 3.33 -3.53
C GLY A 255 -14.73 3.07 -5.03
N THR A 256 -13.83 3.80 -5.68
CA THR A 256 -13.63 3.73 -7.12
C THR A 256 -12.61 2.64 -7.48
N GLY A 257 -12.97 1.77 -8.43
CA GLY A 257 -12.07 0.77 -9.01
C GLY A 257 -11.16 1.36 -10.11
N PRO A 258 -10.18 0.59 -10.61
CA PRO A 258 -9.20 1.08 -11.60
C PRO A 258 -9.75 1.39 -12.99
N TYR A 259 -10.80 0.67 -13.43
CA TYR A 259 -11.27 0.72 -14.82
C TYR A 259 -12.65 1.34 -14.99
N SER A 260 -13.29 1.76 -13.90
CA SER A 260 -14.61 2.39 -13.99
C SER A 260 -14.84 3.37 -12.85
N ASN A 261 -15.65 4.39 -13.12
CA ASN A 261 -16.17 5.30 -12.09
C ASN A 261 -17.28 4.65 -11.25
N LYS A 262 -17.54 3.34 -11.42
CA LYS A 262 -18.53 2.64 -10.60
C LYS A 262 -17.96 2.47 -9.19
N ILE A 263 -18.86 2.65 -8.23
CA ILE A 263 -18.56 2.34 -6.84
C ILE A 263 -18.59 0.82 -6.68
N VAL A 264 -17.48 0.28 -6.20
CA VAL A 264 -17.28 -1.15 -5.93
C VAL A 264 -16.83 -1.33 -4.48
N HIS A 265 -16.97 -2.56 -3.97
CA HIS A 265 -16.38 -2.98 -2.70
C HIS A 265 -15.20 -3.89 -3.03
N GLY A 266 -14.04 -3.66 -2.43
CA GLY A 266 -12.82 -4.40 -2.75
C GLY A 266 -11.53 -3.65 -2.38
N VAL A 267 -10.50 -3.75 -3.21
CA VAL A 267 -9.36 -2.83 -3.19
C VAL A 267 -9.73 -1.58 -3.99
N ILE A 268 -9.78 -0.43 -3.33
CA ILE A 268 -10.29 0.81 -3.91
C ILE A 268 -9.28 1.96 -3.76
N LYS A 269 -9.49 3.00 -4.56
CA LYS A 269 -8.85 4.31 -4.36
C LYS A 269 -9.91 5.30 -3.87
N THR A 270 -9.59 6.05 -2.82
CA THR A 270 -10.52 7.04 -2.25
C THR A 270 -9.80 8.24 -1.63
N THR A 271 -10.58 9.16 -1.07
CA THR A 271 -10.09 10.29 -0.28
C THR A 271 -10.64 10.24 1.13
N GLN A 272 -9.77 10.42 2.11
CA GLN A 272 -10.13 10.51 3.52
C GLN A 272 -9.91 11.94 4.01
N PRO A 273 -10.96 12.68 4.40
CA PRO A 273 -10.80 13.99 5.00
C PRO A 273 -10.20 13.85 6.41
N LEU A 274 -9.31 14.77 6.80
CA LEU A 274 -8.64 14.76 8.09
C LEU A 274 -9.58 14.52 9.29
N LYS A 275 -10.80 15.06 9.25
CA LYS A 275 -11.82 14.87 10.29
C LYS A 275 -12.24 13.41 10.54
N LYS A 276 -12.08 12.53 9.55
CA LYS A 276 -12.36 11.08 9.66
C LYS A 276 -11.15 10.28 10.16
N VAL A 277 -9.95 10.86 10.10
CA VAL A 277 -8.72 10.19 10.49
C VAL A 277 -8.56 10.26 11.99
N ARG A 278 -8.40 9.10 12.64
CA ARG A 278 -8.21 9.03 14.08
C ARG A 278 -6.74 8.99 14.42
N ARG A 279 -5.98 8.15 13.71
CA ARG A 279 -4.53 7.96 13.91
C ARG A 279 -3.83 7.92 12.57
N ILE A 280 -2.58 8.36 12.57
CA ILE A 280 -1.63 8.10 11.50
C ILE A 280 -0.39 7.48 12.12
N LEU A 281 0.18 6.47 11.46
CA LEU A 281 1.35 5.76 11.94
C LEU A 281 2.28 5.33 10.79
N ARG A 282 3.56 5.15 11.11
CA ARG A 282 4.61 4.67 10.22
C ARG A 282 5.46 3.67 10.99
N TRP A 283 5.74 2.51 10.39
CA TRP A 283 6.70 1.56 10.95
C TRP A 283 8.10 2.16 11.02
N SER A 284 8.94 1.60 11.88
CA SER A 284 10.35 1.99 11.94
C SER A 284 11.18 1.17 10.95
N ILE A 285 12.42 1.61 10.71
CA ILE A 285 13.36 0.83 9.89
C ILE A 285 13.71 -0.52 10.56
N ASP A 286 13.82 -0.54 11.88
CA ASP A 286 14.11 -1.76 12.67
C ASP A 286 12.97 -2.79 12.63
N ASP A 287 11.78 -2.41 12.13
CA ASP A 287 10.66 -3.31 11.93
C ASP A 287 10.75 -4.07 10.59
N LEU A 288 11.71 -3.75 9.72
CA LEU A 288 11.93 -4.38 8.42
C LEU A 288 12.95 -5.53 8.51
N ALA A 289 12.90 -6.45 7.53
CA ALA A 289 13.70 -7.68 7.46
C ALA A 289 14.82 -7.59 6.43
#